data_AF-A0A0E2D7S1-F1
#
_entry.id   AF-A0A0E2D7S1-F1
#
_cell.length_a   1.000
_cell.length_b   1.000
_cell.length_c   1.000
_cell.angle_alpha   90.00
_cell.angle_beta   90.00
_cell.angle_gamma   90.00
#
_symmetry.space_group_name_H-M   'P 1'
#
loop_
_entity.id
_entity.type
_entity.pdbx_description
1 polymer ?
#
loop_
_entity_poly.entity_id
_entity_poly.type
_entity_poly.pdbx_seq_one_letter_code
_entity_poly.pdbx_strand_id
1 'polypeptide(L)' 'MNIQIYCNGAARNIYPSNMQRSMGTGRTAYQLYLGEQAKSKDIVDIFDCDNHLEFVTVDEQEKFYRDWISSLA' A
#
# COMPACT_ATOMS: atom_id res chain seq x y z
N MET A 1 14.93 -20.71 -3.04
CA MET A 1 13.58 -20.85 -2.49
C MET A 1 12.94 -19.47 -2.55
N ASN A 2 11.92 -19.25 -3.39
CA ASN A 2 11.20 -17.98 -3.42
C ASN A 2 10.07 -18.07 -2.39
N ILE A 3 10.10 -17.18 -1.40
CA ILE A 3 9.04 -17.04 -0.38
C ILE A 3 8.30 -15.76 -0.72
N GLN A 4 6.97 -15.85 -0.82
CA GLN A 4 6.09 -14.71 -1.07
C GLN A 4 5.18 -14.50 0.13
N ILE A 5 5.08 -13.25 0.60
CA ILE A 5 4.16 -12.87 1.66
C ILE A 5 2.80 -12.55 1.01
N TYR A 6 1.73 -13.17 1.52
CA TYR A 6 0.35 -13.01 1.07
C TYR A 6 -0.47 -12.28 2.15
N CYS A 7 -0.22 -10.99 2.29
CA CYS A 7 -1.06 -10.08 3.04
C CYS A 7 -1.15 -8.74 2.32
N ASN A 8 -2.17 -7.97 2.59
CA ASN A 8 -2.40 -6.65 1.99
C ASN A 8 -1.18 -5.74 2.12
N GLY A 9 -0.44 -5.79 3.24
CA GLY A 9 0.80 -5.04 3.42
C GLY A 9 1.92 -5.40 2.44
N ALA A 10 1.84 -6.54 1.76
CA ALA A 10 2.78 -6.94 0.70
C ALA A 10 2.32 -6.51 -0.71
N ALA A 11 1.14 -5.93 -0.87
CA ALA A 11 0.61 -5.55 -2.18
C ALA A 11 1.25 -4.29 -2.76
N ARG A 12 1.41 -4.22 -4.08
CA ARG A 12 2.10 -3.14 -4.79
C ARG A 12 1.59 -1.75 -4.45
N ASN A 13 0.27 -1.61 -4.42
CA ASN A 13 -0.39 -0.32 -4.28
C ASN A 13 -0.89 -0.06 -2.87
N ILE A 14 -0.42 -0.80 -1.87
CA ILE A 14 -0.77 -0.56 -0.47
C ILE A 14 0.40 0.12 0.22
N TYR A 15 0.17 1.35 0.70
CA TYR A 15 1.22 2.13 1.35
C TYR A 15 0.63 3.04 2.44
N PRO A 16 1.25 3.12 3.64
CA PRO A 16 0.75 3.97 4.70
C PRO A 16 1.12 5.44 4.45
N SER A 17 0.22 6.35 4.80
CA SER A 17 0.56 7.77 4.86
C SER A 17 1.60 8.06 5.94
N ASN A 18 2.29 9.21 5.84
CA ASN A 18 3.21 9.67 6.89
C ASN A 18 2.53 9.75 8.26
N MET A 19 1.26 10.18 8.31
CA MET A 19 0.48 10.24 9.54
C MET A 19 0.17 8.85 10.12
N GLN A 20 -0.19 7.87 9.28
CA GLN A 20 -0.39 6.49 9.74
C GLN A 20 0.90 5.86 10.29
N ARG A 21 2.06 6.24 9.74
CA ARG A 21 3.36 5.77 10.21
C ARG A 21 3.78 6.39 11.54
N SER A 22 3.49 7.67 11.77
CA SER A 22 3.96 8.41 12.96
C SER A 22 2.96 8.43 14.12
N MET A 23 1.66 8.39 13.83
CA MET A 23 0.59 8.58 14.82
C MET A 23 -0.42 7.40 14.86
N GLY A 24 -0.32 6.46 13.91
CA GLY A 24 -1.19 5.28 13.85
C GLY A 24 -0.67 4.11 14.69
N THR A 25 -1.46 3.04 14.73
CA THR A 25 -1.08 1.77 15.39
C THR A 25 -0.22 0.87 14.50
N GLY A 26 0.14 1.31 13.29
CA GLY A 26 0.88 0.51 12.31
C GLY A 26 0.09 -0.63 11.67
N ARG A 27 -1.24 -0.66 11.82
CA ARG A 27 -2.10 -1.74 11.34
C ARG A 27 -2.81 -1.46 10.01
N THR A 28 -2.94 -0.20 9.64
CA THR A 28 -3.70 0.18 8.43
C THR A 28 -2.86 0.98 7.45
N ALA A 29 -3.20 0.85 6.18
CA ALA A 29 -2.57 1.57 5.08
C ALA A 29 -3.65 1.93 4.03
N TYR A 30 -3.31 2.82 3.10
CA TYR A 30 -4.19 3.12 1.97
C TYR A 30 -3.90 2.16 0.82
N GLN A 31 -4.95 1.69 0.16
CA GLN A 31 -4.87 1.24 -1.22
C GLN A 31 -4.89 2.46 -2.14
N LEU A 32 -3.83 2.61 -2.93
CA LEU A 32 -3.56 3.77 -3.76
C LEU A 32 -3.89 3.49 -5.22
N TYR A 33 -4.31 4.53 -5.93
CA TYR A 33 -4.65 4.49 -7.35
C TYR A 33 -4.01 5.70 -8.04
N LEU A 34 -3.32 5.47 -9.15
CA LEU A 34 -2.67 6.54 -9.91
C LEU A 34 -3.70 7.58 -10.37
N GLY A 35 -3.37 8.87 -10.25
CA GLY A 35 -4.25 9.99 -10.58
C GLY A 35 -5.33 10.27 -9.54
N GLU A 36 -5.41 9.49 -8.45
CA GLU A 36 -6.40 9.69 -7.39
C GLU A 36 -5.76 10.00 -6.03
N GLN A 37 -6.22 11.07 -5.40
CA GLN A 37 -5.90 11.37 -4.00
C GLN A 37 -6.33 10.20 -3.11
N ALA A 38 -5.55 9.91 -2.07
CA ALA A 38 -5.88 8.85 -1.10
C ALA A 38 -7.22 9.15 -0.41
N LYS A 39 -8.09 8.15 -0.28
CA LYS A 39 -9.43 8.30 0.30
C LYS A 39 -9.58 7.40 1.51
N SER A 40 -10.25 7.91 2.56
CA SER A 40 -10.48 7.13 3.80
C SER A 40 -11.24 5.83 3.57
N LYS A 41 -12.07 5.75 2.52
CA LYS A 41 -12.79 4.52 2.12
C LYS A 41 -11.87 3.40 1.62
N ASP A 42 -10.65 3.74 1.22
CA ASP A 42 -9.66 2.82 0.65
C ASP A 42 -8.59 2.46 1.70
N ILE A 43 -8.87 2.69 2.99
CA ILE A 43 -8.04 2.22 4.10
C ILE A 43 -8.30 0.72 4.30
N VAL A 44 -7.23 -0.06 4.36
CA VAL A 44 -7.28 -1.51 4.55
C VAL A 44 -6.44 -1.94 5.76
N ASP A 45 -6.77 -3.08 6.36
CA ASP A 45 -5.90 -3.78 7.31
C ASP A 45 -4.78 -4.47 6.54
N ILE A 46 -3.53 -4.30 6.98
CA ILE A 46 -2.35 -4.84 6.28
C ILE A 46 -2.17 -6.35 6.49
N PHE A 47 -2.81 -6.94 7.51
CA PHE A 47 -2.74 -8.38 7.79
C PHE A 47 -3.87 -9.18 7.15
N ASP A 48 -4.90 -8.51 6.63
CA ASP A 48 -5.90 -9.16 5.79
C ASP A 48 -5.26 -9.64 4.47
N CYS A 49 -5.99 -10.47 3.73
CA CYS A 49 -5.54 -11.02 2.46
C CYS A 49 -6.64 -10.92 1.42
N ASP A 50 -6.40 -10.10 0.40
CA ASP A 50 -7.18 -10.05 -0.83
C ASP A 50 -6.35 -10.65 -1.98
N ASN A 51 -6.82 -11.78 -2.51
CA ASN A 51 -6.14 -12.53 -3.58
C ASN A 51 -6.16 -11.80 -4.94
N HIS A 52 -6.92 -10.72 -5.08
CA HIS A 52 -6.93 -9.87 -6.28
C HIS A 52 -5.79 -8.85 -6.29
N LEU A 53 -5.08 -8.68 -5.17
CA LEU A 53 -3.93 -7.79 -5.08
C LEU A 53 -2.67 -8.45 -5.63
N GLU A 54 -1.78 -7.62 -6.16
CA GLU A 54 -0.48 -8.07 -6.63
C GLU A 54 0.58 -7.89 -5.55
N PHE A 55 1.02 -9.00 -4.95
CA PHE A 55 2.05 -9.01 -3.91
C PHE A 55 3.45 -8.91 -4.53
N VAL A 56 4.25 -7.99 -4.03
CA VAL A 56 5.52 -7.58 -4.65
C VAL A 56 6.61 -7.37 -3.61
N THR A 57 7.82 -7.06 -4.08
CA THR A 57 8.93 -6.65 -3.21
C THR A 57 8.72 -5.24 -2.65
N VAL A 58 9.43 -4.91 -1.56
CA VAL A 58 9.40 -3.56 -0.97
C VAL A 58 9.83 -2.49 -1.99
N ASP A 59 10.87 -2.76 -2.79
CA ASP A 59 11.34 -1.83 -3.82
C ASP A 59 10.25 -1.50 -4.86
N GLU A 60 9.43 -2.49 -5.23
CA GLU A 60 8.31 -2.30 -6.14
C GLU A 60 7.16 -1.51 -5.51
N GLN A 61 6.87 -1.71 -4.21
CA GLN A 61 5.90 -0.88 -3.48
C GLN A 61 6.36 0.58 -3.40
N GLU A 62 7.63 0.81 -3.04
CA GLU A 62 8.18 2.15 -2.96
C GLU A 62 8.18 2.85 -4.33
N LYS A 63 8.49 2.10 -5.40
CA LYS A 63 8.40 2.61 -6.76
C LYS A 63 6.96 3.03 -7.07
N PHE A 64 5.98 2.17 -6.82
CA PHE A 64 4.58 2.51 -7.04
C PHE A 64 4.15 3.75 -6.24
N TYR A 65 4.58 3.87 -4.98
CA TYR A 65 4.29 5.04 -4.16
C TYR A 65 4.86 6.33 -4.75
N ARG A 66 6.09 6.31 -5.27
CA ARG A 66 6.69 7.47 -5.97
C ARG A 66 5.94 7.81 -7.26
N ASP A 67 5.55 6.78 -8.03
CA ASP A 67 4.75 6.95 -9.25
C ASP A 67 3.37 7.55 -8.91
N TRP A 68 2.75 7.10 -7.82
CA TRP A 68 1.49 7.65 -7.30
C TRP A 68 1.63 9.12 -6.91
N ILE A 69 2.64 9.51 -6.12
CA ILE A 69 2.90 10.92 -5.80
C ILE A 69 3.02 11.75 -7.08
N SER A 70 3.80 11.26 -8.05
CA SER A 70 4.02 11.97 -9.32
C SER A 70 2.75 12.10 -10.15
N SER A 71 1.82 11.15 -10.03
CA SER A 71 0.53 11.16 -10.74
C SER A 71 -0.49 12.16 -10.20
N LEU A 72 -0.23 12.77 -9.02
CA LEU A 72 -1.11 13.76 -8.38
C LEU A 72 -0.71 15.21 -8.70
N ALA A 73 0.39 15.40 -9.42
CA ALA A 73 0.92 16.70 -9.81
C ALA A 73 0.25 17.25 -11.08
#